data_AF-A0A354FUS9-F1
#
_entry.id   AF-A0A354FUS9-F1
#
_cell.length_a   1.000
_cell.length_b   1.000
_cell.length_c   1.000
_cell.angle_alpha   90.00
_cell.angle_beta   90.00
_cell.angle_gamma   90.00
#
_symmetry.space_group_name_H-M   'P 1'
#
loop_
_entity.id
_entity.type
_entity.pdbx_description
1 polymer ?
#
loop_
_entity_poly.entity_id
_entity_poly.type
_entity_poly.pdbx_seq_one_letter_code
_entity_poly.pdbx_strand_id
1 'polypeptide(L)'
;MVINEIHFNPPENPIREEFVELYNTDKSAADISGWRLSGAIKYSFPEGTTIPAGGFLVVAEDPLTLTSNFGITAIGPYRGQLDSEGETVYLRDLNDQIADETDYKVGFPWPVAANGDGPSIELINPLLDNS
;
A
#
# COMPACT_ATOMS: atom_id res chain seq x y z
N MET A 1 10.81 -7.49 1.43
CA MET A 1 9.39 -7.08 1.45
C MET A 1 9.36 -5.58 1.66
N VAL A 2 8.64 -4.84 0.82
CA VAL A 2 8.57 -3.37 0.88
C VAL A 2 7.14 -2.89 0.57
N ILE A 3 6.80 -1.71 1.04
CA ILE A 3 5.66 -0.90 0.59
C ILE A 3 6.08 -0.27 -0.74
N ASN A 4 5.38 -0.65 -1.81
CA ASN A 4 5.72 -0.28 -3.18
C ASN A 4 4.97 0.96 -3.70
N GLU A 5 3.68 1.03 -3.40
CA GLU A 5 2.79 2.07 -3.90
C GLU A 5 1.79 2.47 -2.82
N ILE A 6 1.49 3.77 -2.75
CA ILE A 6 0.39 4.29 -1.95
C ILE A 6 -0.47 5.15 -2.87
N HIS A 7 -1.73 4.74 -3.03
CA HIS A 7 -2.76 5.55 -3.66
C HIS A 7 -3.62 6.18 -2.58
N PHE A 8 -3.72 7.50 -2.59
CA PHE A 8 -4.56 8.26 -1.67
C PHE A 8 -5.43 9.21 -2.48
N ASN A 9 -6.55 9.62 -1.90
CA ASN A 9 -7.48 10.54 -2.51
C ASN A 9 -7.53 11.85 -1.72
N PRO A 10 -7.80 12.99 -2.37
CA PRO A 10 -8.15 14.21 -1.64
C PRO A 10 -9.36 13.94 -0.74
N PRO A 11 -9.45 14.54 0.46
CA PRO A 11 -10.57 14.31 1.39
C PRO A 11 -11.96 14.57 0.79
N GLU A 12 -12.05 15.43 -0.22
CA GLU A 12 -13.27 15.75 -0.94
C GLU A 12 -13.70 14.70 -1.99
N ASN A 13 -12.84 13.73 -2.33
CA ASN A 13 -13.18 12.67 -3.26
C ASN A 13 -14.02 11.59 -2.55
N PRO A 14 -15.30 11.39 -2.93
CA PRO A 14 -16.16 10.41 -2.27
C PRO A 14 -15.86 8.97 -2.69
N ILE A 15 -15.02 8.75 -3.70
CA ILE A 15 -14.73 7.43 -4.23
C ILE A 15 -13.61 6.77 -3.40
N ARG A 16 -13.92 5.60 -2.84
CA ARG A 16 -13.05 4.85 -1.92
C ARG A 16 -12.06 3.99 -2.68
N GLU A 17 -11.07 4.63 -3.28
CA GLU A 17 -10.07 4.00 -4.16
C GLU A 17 -8.66 3.99 -3.57
N GLU A 18 -8.52 4.35 -2.30
CA GLU A 18 -7.22 4.38 -1.65
C GLU A 18 -6.68 2.96 -1.42
N PHE A 19 -5.38 2.77 -1.64
CA PHE A 19 -4.73 1.47 -1.43
C PHE A 19 -3.25 1.60 -1.07
N VAL A 20 -2.71 0.53 -0.49
CA VAL A 20 -1.28 0.30 -0.31
C VAL A 20 -0.90 -0.99 -1.01
N GLU A 21 0.12 -0.95 -1.87
CA GLU A 21 0.69 -2.12 -2.52
C GLU A 21 1.96 -2.58 -1.81
N LEU A 22 2.06 -3.87 -1.56
CA LEU A 22 3.27 -4.53 -1.08
C LEU A 22 3.96 -5.25 -2.22
N TYR A 23 5.30 -5.16 -2.25
CA TYR A 23 6.13 -5.91 -3.20
C TYR A 23 7.07 -6.87 -2.46
N ASN A 24 7.03 -8.14 -2.88
CA ASN A 24 7.98 -9.14 -2.44
C ASN A 24 9.26 -9.10 -3.29
N THR A 25 10.27 -8.41 -2.76
CA THR A 25 11.62 -8.29 -3.35
C THR A 25 12.42 -9.60 -3.37
N ASP A 26 11.99 -10.62 -2.64
CA ASP A 26 12.75 -11.86 -2.48
C ASP A 26 12.56 -12.83 -3.65
N LYS A 27 13.51 -13.76 -3.80
CA LYS A 27 13.47 -14.82 -4.83
C LYS A 27 12.59 -16.01 -4.45
N SER A 28 11.91 -15.94 -3.31
CA SER A 28 11.00 -16.97 -2.79
C SER A 28 9.68 -16.33 -2.37
N ALA A 29 8.62 -17.13 -2.35
CA ALA A 29 7.35 -16.67 -1.80
C ALA A 29 7.51 -16.31 -0.30
N ALA A 30 6.91 -15.20 0.10
CA ALA A 30 6.88 -14.72 1.47
C ALA A 30 5.52 -15.05 2.09
N ASP A 31 5.53 -15.70 3.25
CA ASP A 31 4.35 -15.82 4.10
C ASP A 31 4.30 -14.63 5.07
N ILE A 32 3.24 -13.83 4.94
CA ILE A 32 3.02 -12.63 5.75
C ILE A 32 1.81 -12.81 6.69
N SER A 33 1.42 -14.05 6.97
CA SER A 33 0.38 -14.37 7.95
C SER A 33 0.68 -13.70 9.29
N GLY A 34 -0.29 -12.95 9.83
CA GLY A 34 -0.16 -12.26 11.11
C GLY A 34 0.70 -10.99 11.10
N TRP A 35 1.28 -10.61 9.96
CA TRP A 35 1.88 -9.28 9.79
C TRP A 35 0.77 -8.22 9.85
N ARG A 36 1.15 -6.94 9.90
CA ARG A 36 0.17 -5.85 9.83
C ARG A 36 0.69 -4.57 9.20
N LEU A 37 -0.24 -3.81 8.62
CA LEU A 37 -0.09 -2.38 8.35
C LEU A 37 -0.51 -1.58 9.59
N SER A 38 0.25 -0.54 9.91
CA SER A 38 0.00 0.37 11.04
C SER A 38 0.41 1.81 10.71
N GLY A 39 0.12 2.77 11.60
CA GLY A 39 0.30 4.20 11.36
C GLY A 39 -1.00 4.83 10.88
N ALA A 40 -0.97 5.46 9.71
CA ALA A 40 -2.13 6.08 9.05
C ALA A 40 -3.30 5.10 8.84
N ILE A 41 -2.95 3.88 8.44
CA ILE A 41 -3.90 2.79 8.19
C ILE A 41 -3.62 1.59 9.09
N LYS A 42 -4.63 0.72 9.24
CA LYS A 42 -4.60 -0.47 10.08
C LYS A 42 -5.18 -1.65 9.33
N TYR A 43 -4.37 -2.69 9.15
CA TYR A 43 -4.79 -3.94 8.53
C TYR A 43 -3.95 -5.10 9.08
N SER A 44 -4.59 -6.22 9.45
CA SER A 44 -3.91 -7.45 9.85
C SER A 44 -4.05 -8.49 8.74
N PHE A 45 -2.94 -9.05 8.29
CA PHE A 45 -2.95 -10.07 7.23
C PHE A 45 -3.46 -11.41 7.81
N PRO A 46 -4.51 -12.01 7.22
CA PRO A 46 -5.05 -13.28 7.71
C PRO A 46 -4.06 -14.44 7.51
N GLU A 47 -4.29 -15.54 8.23
CA GLU A 47 -3.52 -16.76 8.07
C GLU A 47 -3.60 -17.29 6.63
N GLY A 48 -2.47 -17.75 6.10
CA GLY A 48 -2.32 -18.22 4.72
C GLY A 48 -2.06 -17.10 3.69
N THR A 49 -1.87 -15.86 4.12
CA THR A 49 -1.53 -14.76 3.19
C THR A 49 -0.08 -14.92 2.71
N THR A 50 0.08 -15.17 1.41
CA THR A 50 1.40 -15.32 0.79
C THR A 50 1.54 -14.39 -0.40
N ILE A 51 2.75 -13.85 -0.60
CA ILE A 51 3.12 -13.07 -1.77
C ILE A 51 4.19 -13.87 -2.54
N PRO A 52 3.95 -14.25 -3.81
CA PRO A 52 4.93 -14.95 -4.63
C PRO A 52 6.27 -14.20 -4.73
N ALA A 53 7.33 -14.89 -5.12
CA ALA A 53 8.61 -14.26 -5.44
C ALA A 53 8.43 -13.19 -6.54
N GLY A 54 8.85 -11.95 -6.28
CA GLY A 54 8.60 -10.84 -7.21
C GLY A 54 7.12 -10.51 -7.42
N GLY A 55 6.23 -10.98 -6.54
CA GLY A 55 4.80 -10.72 -6.59
C GLY A 55 4.38 -9.48 -5.82
N PHE A 56 3.14 -9.05 -6.06
CA PHE A 56 2.53 -7.87 -5.46
C PHE A 56 1.26 -8.25 -4.69
N LEU A 57 0.89 -7.45 -3.70
CA LEU A 57 -0.35 -7.57 -2.95
C LEU A 57 -0.92 -6.18 -2.65
N VAL A 58 -2.13 -5.92 -3.12
CA VAL A 58 -2.83 -4.64 -2.88
C VAL A 58 -3.77 -4.76 -1.69
N VAL A 59 -3.67 -3.82 -0.74
CA VAL A 59 -4.57 -3.67 0.41
C VAL A 59 -5.35 -2.38 0.24
N ALA A 60 -6.67 -2.48 0.03
CA ALA A 60 -7.51 -1.34 -0.32
C ALA A 60 -8.47 -0.92 0.80
N GLU A 61 -8.89 0.35 0.75
CA GLU A 61 -9.94 0.91 1.60
C GLU A 61 -11.32 0.29 1.26
N ASP A 62 -11.53 0.02 -0.04
CA ASP A 62 -12.66 -0.73 -0.58
C ASP A 62 -12.22 -1.63 -1.76
N PRO A 63 -11.97 -2.92 -1.51
CA PRO A 63 -11.52 -3.85 -2.56
C PRO A 63 -12.50 -4.01 -3.72
N LEU A 64 -13.81 -3.87 -3.48
CA LEU A 64 -14.82 -4.01 -4.52
C LEU A 64 -14.82 -2.81 -5.46
N THR A 65 -14.62 -1.60 -4.92
CA THR A 65 -14.45 -0.38 -5.72
C THR A 65 -13.22 -0.48 -6.63
N LEU A 66 -12.07 -0.90 -6.09
CA LEU A 66 -10.84 -1.13 -6.86
C LEU A 66 -11.04 -2.15 -7.98
N THR A 67 -11.69 -3.26 -7.67
CA THR A 67 -11.99 -4.31 -8.65
C THR A 67 -12.93 -3.78 -9.74
N SER A 68 -13.96 -3.02 -9.37
CA SER A 68 -14.97 -2.49 -10.28
C SER A 68 -14.42 -1.44 -11.23
N ASN A 69 -13.61 -0.51 -10.70
CA ASN A 69 -13.18 0.68 -11.45
C ASN A 69 -11.88 0.43 -12.22
N PHE A 70 -10.96 -0.38 -11.66
CA PHE A 70 -9.64 -0.60 -12.24
C PHE A 70 -9.35 -2.06 -12.62
N GLY A 71 -10.22 -3.01 -12.23
CA GLY A 71 -9.95 -4.44 -12.44
C GLY A 71 -8.83 -4.99 -11.55
N ILE A 72 -8.42 -4.25 -10.53
CA ILE A 72 -7.34 -4.63 -9.61
C ILE A 72 -7.91 -5.56 -8.53
N THR A 73 -7.28 -6.72 -8.35
CA THR A 73 -7.62 -7.62 -7.24
C THR A 73 -6.91 -7.14 -5.98
N ALA A 74 -7.69 -6.77 -4.97
CA ALA A 74 -7.18 -6.30 -3.68
C ALA A 74 -7.78 -7.09 -2.52
N ILE A 75 -7.09 -7.07 -1.38
CA ILE A 75 -7.61 -7.48 -0.07
C ILE A 75 -7.95 -6.25 0.77
N GLY A 76 -8.70 -6.43 1.85
CA GLY A 76 -9.18 -5.33 2.68
C GLY A 76 -10.53 -5.68 3.32
N PRO A 77 -11.31 -4.67 3.76
CA PRO A 77 -10.93 -3.26 3.83
C PRO A 77 -9.94 -3.02 4.98
N TYR A 78 -8.97 -2.11 4.77
CA TYR A 78 -8.22 -1.55 5.90
C TYR A 78 -9.07 -0.51 6.66
N ARG A 79 -8.60 -0.10 7.85
CA ARG A 79 -9.18 1.02 8.62
C ARG A 79 -8.21 2.19 8.68
N GLY A 80 -8.72 3.40 8.89
CA GLY A 80 -7.91 4.63 8.85
C GLY A 80 -8.11 5.33 7.51
N GLN A 81 -7.27 6.33 7.24
CA GLN A 81 -7.30 7.12 6.02
C GLN A 81 -5.86 7.50 5.66
N LEU A 82 -5.58 7.67 4.37
CA LEU A 82 -4.33 8.21 3.91
C LEU A 82 -4.53 9.71 3.67
N ASP A 83 -3.97 10.57 4.53
CA ASP A 83 -4.10 12.01 4.34
C ASP A 83 -3.26 12.52 3.15
N SER A 84 -3.78 13.53 2.48
CA SER A 84 -3.15 14.22 1.36
C SER A 84 -1.95 15.09 1.75
N GLU A 85 -1.81 15.48 3.03
CA GLU A 85 -0.65 16.24 3.52
C GLU A 85 0.57 15.36 3.86
N GLY A 86 0.41 14.03 3.79
CA GLY A 86 1.43 13.04 4.06
C GLY A 86 1.33 12.42 5.45
N GLU A 87 1.54 11.12 5.53
CA GLU A 87 1.45 10.32 6.74
C GLU A 87 2.47 9.17 6.69
N THR A 88 2.67 8.50 7.82
CA THR A 88 3.54 7.32 7.88
C THR A 88 2.74 6.03 7.87
N VAL A 89 3.07 5.13 6.94
CA VAL A 89 2.59 3.75 6.92
C VAL A 89 3.75 2.83 7.28
N TYR A 90 3.51 1.93 8.23
CA TYR A 90 4.48 0.92 8.66
C TYR A 90 3.98 -0.47 8.29
N LEU A 91 4.84 -1.26 7.67
CA LEU A 91 4.68 -2.71 7.57
C LEU A 91 5.41 -3.36 8.74
N ARG A 92 4.68 -4.17 9.52
CA ARG A 92 5.20 -4.84 10.70
C ARG A 92 5.11 -6.34 10.58
N ASP A 93 6.18 -7.02 10.95
CA ASP A 93 6.25 -8.48 10.93
C ASP A 93 5.45 -9.13 12.08
N LEU A 94 5.48 -10.46 12.13
CA LEU A 94 4.80 -11.24 13.18
C LEU A 94 5.32 -10.95 14.60
N ASN A 95 6.55 -10.47 14.74
CA ASN A 95 7.17 -10.09 16.02
C ASN A 95 6.98 -8.61 16.36
N ASP A 96 6.15 -7.90 15.59
CA ASP A 96 5.90 -6.47 15.71
C ASP A 96 7.11 -5.57 15.37
N GLN A 97 8.11 -6.11 14.68
CA GLN A 97 9.25 -5.34 14.18
C GLN A 97 8.86 -4.61 12.89
N ILE A 98 9.40 -3.41 12.70
CA ILE A 98 9.22 -2.66 11.46
C ILE A 98 10.00 -3.41 10.36
N ALA A 99 9.25 -3.99 9.42
CA ALA A 99 9.81 -4.62 8.23
C ALA A 99 10.03 -3.59 7.12
N ASP A 100 9.14 -2.58 7.04
CA ASP A 100 9.28 -1.42 6.17
C ASP A 100 8.49 -0.22 6.70
N GLU A 101 8.89 0.99 6.31
CA GLU A 101 8.26 2.25 6.70
C GLU A 101 8.30 3.24 5.53
N THR A 102 7.18 3.92 5.28
CA THR A 102 7.10 4.98 4.27
C THR A 102 6.44 6.21 4.85
N ASP A 103 7.18 7.32 4.92
CA ASP A 103 6.66 8.68 5.09
C ASP A 103 6.30 9.21 3.70
N TYR A 104 5.06 8.95 3.24
CA TYR A 104 4.67 9.40 1.91
C TYR A 104 4.35 10.90 1.96
N LYS A 105 5.07 11.67 1.15
CA LYS A 105 4.81 13.11 0.94
C LYS A 105 4.50 13.35 -0.52
N VAL A 106 3.60 14.29 -0.77
CA VAL A 106 3.31 14.79 -2.12
C VAL A 106 4.55 15.54 -2.63
N GLY A 107 5.37 14.88 -3.43
CA GLY A 107 6.54 15.47 -4.10
C GLY A 107 7.77 14.56 -4.12
N PHE A 108 8.64 14.74 -5.12
CA PHE A 108 9.86 13.98 -5.45
C PHE A 108 10.44 13.09 -4.31
N PRO A 109 10.69 11.78 -4.51
CA PRO A 109 10.98 11.07 -5.77
C PRO A 109 9.77 10.58 -6.60
N TRP A 110 8.56 11.08 -6.34
CA TRP A 110 7.32 10.61 -6.98
C TRP A 110 6.91 11.50 -8.18
N PRO A 111 6.65 10.96 -9.39
CA PRO A 111 6.11 11.75 -10.50
C PRO A 111 4.59 11.86 -10.37
N VAL A 112 4.05 13.07 -10.38
CA VAL A 112 2.61 13.31 -10.40
C VAL A 112 2.09 12.97 -11.80
N ALA A 113 1.46 11.80 -11.98
CA ALA A 113 0.58 11.60 -13.13
C ALA A 113 -0.74 12.33 -12.88
N ALA A 114 -0.70 13.67 -12.90
CA ALA A 114 -1.90 14.50 -12.85
C ALA A 114 -2.60 14.43 -14.22
N ASN A 115 -3.38 13.37 -14.46
CA ASN A 115 -4.32 13.30 -15.58
C ASN A 115 -5.78 13.09 -15.14
N GLY A 116 -6.13 13.50 -13.91
CA GLY A 116 -7.52 13.77 -13.53
C GLY A 116 -8.30 12.63 -12.88
N ASP A 117 -7.67 11.50 -12.56
CA ASP A 117 -8.31 10.33 -11.92
C ASP A 117 -7.93 10.13 -10.43
N GLY A 118 -7.22 11.09 -9.83
CA GLY A 118 -6.71 11.01 -8.43
C GLY A 118 -5.18 10.96 -8.36
N PRO A 119 -4.55 11.38 -7.25
CA PRO A 119 -3.10 11.35 -7.09
C PRO A 119 -2.62 9.97 -6.59
N SER A 120 -2.22 9.08 -7.51
CA SER A 120 -1.43 7.90 -7.14
C SER A 120 0.05 8.27 -6.92
N ILE A 121 0.70 7.63 -5.94
CA ILE A 121 2.11 7.80 -5.63
C ILE A 121 2.80 6.43 -5.79
N GLU A 122 3.49 6.24 -6.92
CA GLU A 122 4.22 5.02 -7.33
C GLU A 122 5.75 5.18 -7.18
N LEU A 123 6.44 4.22 -6.55
CA LEU A 123 7.90 4.25 -6.42
C LEU A 123 8.51 4.17 -7.83
N ILE A 124 9.32 5.16 -8.21
CA ILE A 124 10.05 5.14 -9.50
C ILE A 124 10.95 3.89 -9.63
N ASN A 125 11.34 3.27 -8.51
CA ASN A 125 12.13 2.06 -8.51
C ASN A 125 11.86 1.18 -7.28
N PRO A 126 11.35 -0.06 -7.45
CA PRO A 126 11.09 -1.00 -6.35
C PRO A 126 12.36 -1.55 -5.67
N LEU A 127 13.55 -1.13 -6.11
CA LEU A 127 14.85 -1.47 -5.52
C LEU A 127 15.53 -0.28 -4.81
N LEU A 128 14.91 0.90 -4.78
CA LEU A 128 15.40 2.02 -3.99
C LEU A 128 14.75 2.00 -2.61
N ASP A 129 15.55 2.40 -1.62
CA ASP A 129 15.08 2.68 -0.27
C ASP A 129 13.99 3.77 -0.33
N ASN A 130 12.85 3.52 0.30
CA ASN A 130 11.71 4.45 0.38
C ASN A 130 11.74 5.28 1.69
N SER A 131 12.88 5.25 2.41
CA SER A 131 13.18 6.04 3.61
C SER A 131 13.72 7.44 3.34
#